data_AF-A0AAW4WM30-F1
#
_entry.id   AF-A0AAW4WM30-F1
#
_cell.length_a   1.000
_cell.length_b   1.000
_cell.length_c   1.000
_cell.angle_alpha   90.00
_cell.angle_beta   90.00
_cell.angle_gamma   90.00
#
_symmetry.space_group_name_H-M   'P 1'
#
loop_
_entity.id
_entity.type
_entity.pdbx_description
1 polymer ?
#
loop_
_entity_poly.entity_id
_entity_poly.type
_entity_poly.pdbx_seq_one_letter_code
_entity_poly.pdbx_strand_id
1 'polypeptide(L)'
;MDIRPLTPTEQKYTYAQSMQLEGQTGTIGHLRGDFATTGYGFYTTWFDTRPQWKSDEFKADFDTVINALREDKGLLHNRYDMSAFARHFPESAIKGNYCTEYGFRVDTEKHAFLLRCNPTKGDYNFYCYCYVKEWLDKHIQKAEQGIRFIDPQYKELFRIPDGGKVIVTTSWGEKREYPCRFIDEYHTEVGSNLYHICEFAERMQKNGATYEPKPAEQTPQKTPKHKDLER
;
A
#
# COMPACT_ATOMS: atom_id res chain seq x y z
N MET A 1 -7.63 9.30 20.18
CA MET A 1 -6.88 8.69 19.07
C MET A 1 -7.69 8.89 17.81
N ASP A 2 -7.11 9.47 16.77
CA ASP A 2 -7.81 9.78 15.52
C ASP A 2 -7.57 8.65 14.49
N ILE A 3 -8.63 8.15 13.89
CA ILE A 3 -8.59 7.08 12.88
C ILE A 3 -9.14 7.68 11.60
N ARG A 4 -8.32 7.68 10.54
CA ARG A 4 -8.73 8.20 9.23
C ARG A 4 -8.60 7.15 8.14
N PRO A 5 -9.35 7.28 7.03
CA PRO A 5 -9.12 6.49 5.84
C PRO A 5 -7.68 6.65 5.29
N LEU A 6 -7.16 5.58 4.68
CA LEU A 6 -5.93 5.66 3.88
C LEU A 6 -6.19 6.41 2.59
N THR A 7 -5.24 7.27 2.22
CA THR A 7 -5.15 7.80 0.86
C THR A 7 -4.76 6.68 -0.12
N PRO A 8 -5.08 6.80 -1.43
CA PRO A 8 -4.64 5.82 -2.43
C PRO A 8 -3.12 5.58 -2.44
N THR A 9 -2.34 6.63 -2.14
CA THR A 9 -0.87 6.55 -2.06
C THR A 9 -0.40 5.70 -0.88
N GLU A 10 -1.10 5.76 0.26
CA GLU A 10 -0.77 5.00 1.48
C GLU A 10 -1.18 3.52 1.40
N GLN A 11 -2.24 3.19 0.65
CA GLN A 11 -2.77 1.81 0.55
C GLN A 11 -1.70 0.77 0.16
N LYS A 12 -0.73 1.18 -0.67
CA LYS A 12 0.39 0.35 -1.13
C LYS A 12 1.24 -0.18 0.03
N TYR A 13 1.35 0.59 1.11
CA TYR A 13 2.14 0.29 2.31
C TYR A 13 1.34 -0.54 3.33
N THR A 14 0.26 -1.20 2.89
CA THR A 14 -0.43 -2.21 3.69
C THR A 14 -0.17 -3.64 3.19
N TYR A 15 0.70 -3.80 2.21
CA TYR A 15 1.10 -5.08 1.64
C TYR A 15 2.57 -5.36 1.93
N ALA A 16 3.02 -6.61 1.78
CA ALA A 16 4.44 -6.93 1.83
C ALA A 16 5.20 -6.10 0.79
N GLN A 17 6.33 -5.52 1.21
CA GLN A 17 7.18 -4.69 0.37
C GLN A 17 8.52 -5.41 0.14
N SER A 18 9.34 -4.89 -0.78
CA SER A 18 10.72 -5.33 -0.91
C SER A 18 11.57 -4.88 0.28
N MET A 19 12.69 -5.55 0.52
CA MET A 19 13.65 -5.18 1.58
C MET A 19 14.18 -3.74 1.42
N GLN A 20 14.25 -3.26 0.17
CA GLN A 20 14.68 -1.93 -0.21
C GLN A 20 13.66 -0.88 0.25
N LEU A 21 12.39 -1.08 -0.10
CA LEU A 21 11.30 -0.22 0.35
C LEU A 21 11.18 -0.22 1.86
N GLU A 22 11.21 -1.40 2.49
CA GLU A 22 11.15 -1.54 3.95
C GLU A 22 12.25 -0.76 4.67
N GLY A 23 13.42 -0.63 4.02
CA GLY A 23 14.51 0.20 4.53
C GLY A 23 14.26 1.69 4.40
N GLN A 24 13.64 2.14 3.32
CA GLN A 24 13.32 3.55 3.09
C GLN A 24 12.14 4.03 3.94
N THR A 25 11.16 3.17 4.20
CA THR A 25 9.93 3.51 4.92
C THR A 25 10.02 3.36 6.43
N GLY A 26 11.12 2.82 6.96
CA GLY A 26 11.25 2.53 8.39
C GLY A 26 10.23 1.51 8.88
N THR A 27 9.94 0.48 8.07
CA THR A 27 9.00 -0.59 8.44
C THR A 27 9.52 -1.36 9.65
N ILE A 28 8.74 -1.44 10.73
CA ILE A 28 9.11 -2.13 11.96
C ILE A 28 8.71 -3.61 11.86
N GLY A 29 7.48 -3.84 11.42
CA GLY A 29 6.86 -5.15 11.28
C GLY A 29 5.37 -4.99 11.06
N HIS A 30 4.64 -6.11 11.15
CA HIS A 30 3.19 -6.07 11.06
C HIS A 30 2.51 -7.10 11.95
N LEU A 31 1.33 -6.73 12.43
CA LEU A 31 0.40 -7.64 13.09
C LEU A 31 -0.59 -8.16 12.05
N ARG A 32 -0.77 -9.47 11.97
CA ARG A 32 -1.87 -10.09 11.22
C ARG A 32 -2.86 -10.67 12.21
N GLY A 33 -4.15 -10.48 11.99
CA GLY A 33 -5.17 -11.04 12.87
C GLY A 33 -6.43 -11.55 12.18
N ASP A 34 -7.15 -12.39 12.91
CA ASP A 34 -8.39 -13.05 12.51
C ASP A 34 -9.39 -13.06 13.68
N PHE A 35 -10.68 -12.87 13.37
CA PHE A 35 -11.75 -12.89 14.37
C PHE A 35 -12.41 -14.26 14.56
N ALA A 36 -11.76 -15.33 14.11
CA ALA A 36 -12.26 -16.69 14.12
C ALA A 36 -13.54 -16.88 13.30
N THR A 37 -13.99 -18.14 13.21
CA THR A 37 -15.24 -18.50 12.54
C THR A 37 -16.45 -17.74 13.11
N THR A 38 -16.50 -17.54 14.43
CA THR A 38 -17.61 -16.85 15.12
C THR A 38 -17.67 -15.36 14.82
N GLY A 39 -16.53 -14.75 14.48
CA GLY A 39 -16.40 -13.30 14.29
C GLY A 39 -16.14 -12.52 15.58
N TYR A 40 -16.03 -13.20 16.73
CA TYR A 40 -15.77 -12.60 18.05
C TYR A 40 -14.42 -13.03 18.65
N GLY A 41 -13.67 -13.91 17.99
CA GLY A 41 -12.32 -14.27 18.42
C GLY A 41 -11.36 -13.11 18.19
N PHE A 42 -10.14 -13.20 18.72
CA PHE A 42 -9.07 -12.24 18.41
C PHE A 42 -7.74 -12.99 18.42
N TYR A 43 -7.41 -13.60 17.27
CA TYR A 43 -6.17 -14.33 17.08
C TYR A 43 -5.20 -13.49 16.30
N THR A 44 -3.97 -13.37 16.78
CA THR A 44 -2.97 -12.51 16.15
C THR A 44 -1.61 -13.17 16.06
N THR A 45 -0.83 -12.80 15.04
CA THR A 45 0.57 -13.17 14.90
C THR A 45 1.35 -11.93 14.47
N TRP A 46 2.46 -11.67 15.17
CA TRP A 46 3.38 -10.60 14.82
C TRP A 46 4.47 -11.13 13.89
N PHE A 47 4.85 -10.31 12.91
CA PHE A 47 5.94 -10.57 11.98
C PHE A 47 6.94 -9.42 12.04
N ASP A 48 8.17 -9.71 12.44
CA ASP A 48 9.25 -8.73 12.43
C ASP A 48 9.75 -8.48 11.00
N THR A 49 9.94 -7.21 10.67
CA THR A 49 10.59 -6.79 9.41
C THR A 49 11.96 -6.21 9.72
N ARG A 50 12.03 -5.20 10.59
CA ARG A 50 13.29 -4.60 11.07
C ARG A 50 13.25 -4.47 12.59
N PRO A 51 13.66 -5.54 13.31
CA PRO A 51 13.50 -5.62 14.75
C PRO A 51 14.29 -4.55 15.52
N GLN A 52 15.32 -3.94 14.90
CA GLN A 52 16.05 -2.82 15.50
C GLN A 52 15.18 -1.59 15.79
N TRP A 53 14.04 -1.44 15.10
CA TRP A 53 13.11 -0.34 15.31
C TRP A 53 11.98 -0.69 16.29
N LYS A 54 11.93 -1.92 16.79
CA LYS A 54 10.93 -2.40 17.76
C LYS A 54 11.33 -2.03 19.19
N SER A 55 11.49 -0.73 19.43
CA SER A 55 11.82 -0.17 20.73
C SER A 55 10.72 -0.42 21.76
N ASP A 56 11.03 -0.23 23.05
CA ASP A 56 10.00 -0.31 24.10
C ASP A 56 8.97 0.83 23.97
N GLU A 57 9.39 2.00 23.48
CA GLU A 57 8.50 3.09 23.11
C GLU A 57 7.50 2.66 22.01
N PHE A 58 7.99 2.01 20.95
CA PHE A 58 7.11 1.46 19.91
C PHE A 58 6.12 0.44 20.48
N LYS A 59 6.56 -0.47 21.36
CA LYS A 59 5.68 -1.46 21.97
C LYS A 59 4.57 -0.81 22.79
N ALA A 60 4.88 0.24 23.56
CA ALA A 60 3.89 0.98 24.33
C ALA A 60 2.86 1.69 23.43
N ASP A 61 3.32 2.33 22.35
CA ASP A 61 2.46 2.94 21.34
C ASP A 61 1.57 1.90 20.65
N PHE A 62 2.16 0.77 20.26
CA PHE A 62 1.46 -0.35 19.62
C PHE A 62 0.38 -0.93 20.53
N ASP A 63 0.69 -1.20 21.80
CA ASP A 63 -0.27 -1.72 22.76
C ASP A 63 -1.42 -0.72 22.99
N THR A 64 -1.11 0.57 23.12
CA THR A 64 -2.10 1.63 23.24
C THR A 64 -3.04 1.66 22.04
N VAL A 65 -2.48 1.65 20.83
CA VAL A 65 -3.24 1.68 19.57
C VAL A 65 -4.11 0.43 19.40
N ILE A 66 -3.54 -0.76 19.56
CA ILE A 66 -4.28 -2.01 19.35
C ILE A 66 -5.38 -2.18 20.40
N ASN A 67 -5.12 -1.85 21.67
CA ASN A 67 -6.16 -1.95 22.70
C ASN A 67 -7.30 -0.94 22.45
N ALA A 68 -6.98 0.32 22.12
CA ALA A 68 -8.00 1.30 21.77
C ALA A 68 -8.87 0.88 20.58
N LEU A 69 -8.29 0.24 19.55
CA LEU A 69 -9.04 -0.28 18.40
C LEU A 69 -9.94 -1.47 18.76
N ARG A 70 -9.65 -2.18 19.85
CA ARG A 70 -10.41 -3.36 20.31
C ARG A 70 -11.54 -3.02 21.26
N GLU A 71 -11.56 -1.83 21.86
CA GLU A 71 -12.58 -1.40 22.81
C GLU A 71 -13.78 -0.74 22.11
N ASP A 72 -14.91 -0.60 22.81
CA ASP A 72 -16.07 0.24 22.44
C ASP A 72 -16.57 0.14 20.99
N LYS A 73 -16.70 -1.08 20.44
CA LYS A 73 -17.10 -1.31 19.04
C LYS A 73 -16.14 -0.69 18.03
N GLY A 74 -14.87 -0.59 18.40
CA GLY A 74 -13.78 -0.14 17.55
C GLY A 74 -13.53 -1.09 16.37
N LEU A 75 -12.69 -0.61 15.45
CA LEU A 75 -12.35 -1.28 14.18
C LEU A 75 -11.86 -2.72 14.38
N LEU A 76 -11.17 -3.01 15.49
CA LEU A 76 -10.61 -4.32 15.81
C LEU A 76 -11.36 -5.03 16.95
N HIS A 77 -12.55 -4.59 17.34
CA HIS A 77 -13.31 -5.20 18.43
C HIS A 77 -13.82 -6.60 18.04
N ASN A 78 -14.48 -6.71 16.88
CA ASN A 78 -14.94 -7.97 16.29
C ASN A 78 -15.25 -7.75 14.80
N ARG A 79 -15.53 -8.82 14.05
CA ARG A 79 -15.77 -8.72 12.59
C ARG A 79 -17.01 -7.92 12.22
N TYR A 80 -18.05 -7.93 13.06
CA TYR A 80 -19.30 -7.22 12.80
C TYR A 80 -19.12 -5.72 12.99
N ASP A 81 -18.45 -5.32 14.07
CA ASP A 81 -18.12 -3.92 14.34
C ASP A 81 -17.10 -3.39 13.34
N MET A 82 -16.10 -4.17 12.93
CA MET A 82 -15.22 -3.84 11.80
C MET A 82 -16.04 -3.53 10.53
N SER A 83 -16.99 -4.41 10.20
CA SER A 83 -17.85 -4.23 9.03
C SER A 83 -18.74 -2.98 9.16
N ALA A 84 -19.27 -2.71 10.35
CA ALA A 84 -20.07 -1.51 10.61
C ALA A 84 -19.20 -0.24 10.52
N PHE A 85 -18.03 -0.22 11.15
CA PHE A 85 -17.07 0.86 11.10
C PHE A 85 -16.68 1.19 9.66
N ALA A 86 -16.27 0.18 8.88
CA ALA A 86 -15.89 0.32 7.48
C ALA A 86 -16.98 0.97 6.60
N ARG A 87 -18.27 0.68 6.87
CA ARG A 87 -19.38 1.30 6.11
C ARG A 87 -19.52 2.80 6.33
N HIS A 88 -19.03 3.34 7.44
CA HIS A 88 -19.05 4.78 7.70
C HIS A 88 -17.98 5.54 6.92
N PHE A 89 -17.00 4.82 6.34
CA PHE A 89 -15.88 5.38 5.59
C PHE A 89 -15.80 4.74 4.20
N PRO A 90 -16.76 4.96 3.29
CA PRO A 90 -16.75 4.38 1.95
C PRO A 90 -15.48 4.69 1.15
N GLU A 91 -14.83 5.83 1.41
CA GLU A 91 -13.55 6.25 0.82
C GLU A 91 -12.36 5.41 1.28
N SER A 92 -12.49 4.64 2.36
CA SER A 92 -11.47 3.69 2.82
C SER A 92 -11.44 2.40 1.99
N ALA A 93 -12.43 2.19 1.11
CA ALA A 93 -12.55 0.96 0.34
C ALA A 93 -11.37 0.76 -0.62
N ILE A 94 -10.74 -0.40 -0.51
CA ILE A 94 -9.68 -0.90 -1.38
C ILE A 94 -10.28 -2.04 -2.22
N LYS A 95 -10.12 -1.95 -3.54
CA LYS A 95 -10.56 -3.00 -4.44
C LYS A 95 -9.63 -4.20 -4.31
N GLY A 96 -9.97 -5.13 -3.42
CA GLY A 96 -9.28 -6.42 -3.30
C GLY A 96 -9.62 -7.37 -4.45
N ASN A 97 -8.90 -8.49 -4.50
CA ASN A 97 -9.04 -9.49 -5.58
C ASN A 97 -10.37 -10.25 -5.53
N TYR A 98 -10.89 -10.51 -4.32
CA TYR A 98 -12.10 -11.32 -4.10
C TYR A 98 -13.19 -10.57 -3.33
N CYS A 99 -12.80 -9.67 -2.43
CA CYS A 99 -13.70 -8.87 -1.62
C CYS A 99 -13.17 -7.43 -1.50
N THR A 100 -14.03 -6.51 -1.09
CA THR A 100 -13.63 -5.15 -0.74
C THR A 100 -12.92 -5.18 0.61
N GLU A 101 -11.67 -4.73 0.61
CA GLU A 101 -10.89 -4.47 1.82
C GLU A 101 -11.07 -2.98 2.20
N TYR A 102 -10.67 -2.61 3.41
CA TYR A 102 -10.78 -1.23 3.90
C TYR A 102 -9.49 -0.78 4.56
N GLY A 103 -9.07 0.44 4.27
CA GLY A 103 -7.79 0.98 4.68
C GLY A 103 -7.92 2.09 5.71
N PHE A 104 -7.27 1.96 6.86
CA PHE A 104 -7.24 3.00 7.88
C PHE A 104 -5.81 3.33 8.33
N ARG A 105 -5.57 4.58 8.70
CA ARG A 105 -4.32 5.01 9.34
C ARG A 105 -4.62 5.54 10.72
N VAL A 106 -3.74 5.18 11.65
CA VAL A 106 -3.66 5.79 12.96
C VAL A 106 -2.22 6.17 13.25
N ASP A 107 -2.02 7.34 13.84
CA ASP A 107 -0.70 7.83 14.19
C ASP A 107 -0.59 8.08 15.69
N THR A 108 0.59 7.83 16.23
CA THR A 108 1.07 8.44 17.46
C THR A 108 2.00 9.60 17.13
N GLU A 109 2.78 10.06 18.10
CA GLU A 109 3.80 11.08 17.87
C GLU A 109 4.86 10.58 16.88
N LYS A 110 5.37 9.36 17.07
CA LYS A 110 6.52 8.82 16.32
C LYS A 110 6.19 7.65 15.40
N HIS A 111 5.05 7.00 15.58
CA HIS A 111 4.72 5.77 14.86
C HIS A 111 3.43 5.93 14.04
N ALA A 112 3.43 5.28 12.87
CA ALA A 112 2.27 5.20 11.99
C ALA A 112 1.83 3.74 11.87
N PHE A 113 0.52 3.53 11.99
CA PHE A 113 -0.14 2.23 11.97
C PHE A 113 -1.12 2.21 10.80
N LEU A 114 -0.78 1.51 9.73
CA LEU A 114 -1.60 1.39 8.55
C LEU A 114 -2.32 0.04 8.58
N LEU A 115 -3.64 0.09 8.72
CA LEU A 115 -4.50 -1.07 8.78
C LEU A 115 -5.12 -1.37 7.41
N ARG A 116 -5.08 -2.63 7.01
CA ARG A 116 -5.93 -3.20 5.96
C ARG A 116 -6.87 -4.21 6.58
N CYS A 117 -8.16 -3.99 6.41
CA CYS A 117 -9.24 -4.74 7.05
C CYS A 117 -10.07 -5.47 6.01
N ASN A 118 -10.35 -6.75 6.25
CA ASN A 118 -11.20 -7.61 5.45
C ASN A 118 -12.32 -8.17 6.34
N PRO A 119 -13.56 -7.69 6.23
CA PRO A 119 -14.68 -8.17 7.04
C PRO A 119 -15.24 -9.53 6.60
N THR A 120 -14.60 -10.21 5.64
CA THR A 120 -15.04 -11.51 5.11
C THR A 120 -14.73 -12.64 6.09
N LYS A 121 -15.67 -13.57 6.27
CA LYS A 121 -15.47 -14.77 7.09
C LYS A 121 -14.58 -15.78 6.36
N GLY A 122 -13.64 -16.40 7.08
CA GLY A 122 -12.82 -17.51 6.58
C GLY A 122 -11.48 -17.08 5.96
N ASP A 123 -11.09 -15.82 6.16
CA ASP A 123 -9.80 -15.26 5.76
C ASP A 123 -9.27 -14.38 6.92
N TYR A 124 -8.02 -13.96 6.85
CA TYR A 124 -7.45 -13.01 7.80
C TYR A 124 -8.20 -11.68 7.73
N ASN A 125 -8.69 -11.22 8.89
CA ASN A 125 -9.56 -10.06 8.94
C ASN A 125 -8.81 -8.74 9.01
N PHE A 126 -7.55 -8.72 9.44
CA PHE A 126 -6.76 -7.49 9.36
C PHE A 126 -5.26 -7.72 9.31
N TYR A 127 -4.60 -6.70 8.77
CA TYR A 127 -3.16 -6.48 8.82
C TYR A 127 -2.92 -5.07 9.36
N CYS A 128 -2.02 -4.90 10.33
CA CYS A 128 -1.58 -3.62 10.83
C CYS A 128 -0.08 -3.50 10.60
N TYR A 129 0.31 -2.75 9.57
CA TYR A 129 1.72 -2.48 9.26
C TYR A 129 2.19 -1.27 10.06
N CYS A 130 3.32 -1.43 10.74
CA CYS A 130 3.84 -0.47 11.69
C CYS A 130 5.13 0.16 11.16
N TYR A 131 5.20 1.49 11.24
CA TYR A 131 6.29 2.27 10.67
C TYR A 131 6.81 3.33 11.64
N VAL A 132 8.06 3.72 11.47
CA VAL A 132 8.55 5.02 11.92
C VAL A 132 7.87 6.09 11.07
N LYS A 133 6.99 6.89 11.68
CA LYS A 133 6.07 7.81 10.99
C LYS A 133 6.78 8.80 10.09
N GLU A 134 7.81 9.46 10.60
CA GLU A 134 8.59 10.47 9.86
C GLU A 134 9.19 9.88 8.57
N TRP A 135 9.70 8.64 8.64
CA TRP A 135 10.36 8.01 7.51
C TRP A 135 9.35 7.58 6.45
N LEU A 136 8.23 7.00 6.88
CA LEU A 136 7.12 6.66 5.99
C LEU A 136 6.60 7.91 5.26
N ASP A 137 6.26 8.96 6.01
CA ASP A 137 5.67 10.18 5.45
C ASP A 137 6.63 10.86 4.48
N LYS A 138 7.92 10.95 4.83
CA LYS A 138 8.96 11.49 3.95
C LYS A 138 9.13 10.67 2.68
N HIS A 139 9.09 9.34 2.78
CA HIS A 139 9.19 8.48 1.61
C HIS A 139 7.97 8.64 0.69
N ILE A 140 6.76 8.64 1.25
CA ILE A 140 5.51 8.87 0.50
C ILE A 140 5.55 10.21 -0.24
N GLN A 141 5.92 11.29 0.46
CA GLN A 141 6.04 12.62 -0.13
C GLN A 141 7.04 12.67 -1.29
N LYS A 142 8.17 11.95 -1.19
CA LYS A 142 9.12 11.85 -2.31
C LYS A 142 8.54 11.04 -3.47
N ALA A 143 7.87 9.93 -3.17
CA ALA A 143 7.25 9.06 -4.16
C ALA A 143 6.13 9.76 -4.97
N GLU A 144 5.49 10.78 -4.41
CA GLU A 144 4.49 11.62 -5.10
C GLU A 144 5.08 12.41 -6.29
N GLN A 145 6.39 12.65 -6.31
CA GLN A 145 7.07 13.29 -7.46
C GLN A 145 7.19 12.37 -8.69
N GLY A 146 6.83 11.10 -8.51
CA GLY A 146 6.85 10.09 -9.55
C GLY A 146 8.23 9.49 -9.82
N ILE A 147 8.21 8.34 -10.46
CA ILE A 147 9.36 7.56 -10.88
C ILE A 147 9.82 8.10 -12.23
N ARG A 148 11.08 8.55 -12.28
CA ARG A 148 11.69 9.09 -13.50
C ARG A 148 12.26 7.98 -14.38
N PHE A 149 11.94 8.01 -15.66
CA PHE A 149 12.58 7.18 -16.69
C PHE A 149 13.36 8.05 -17.67
N ILE A 150 14.56 7.58 -18.04
CA ILE A 150 15.54 8.36 -18.81
C ILE A 150 16.12 7.57 -19.98
N ASP A 151 16.55 8.24 -21.03
CA ASP A 151 17.40 7.61 -22.03
C ASP A 151 18.85 7.40 -21.52
N PRO A 152 19.69 6.65 -22.25
CA PRO A 152 21.10 6.46 -21.88
C PRO A 152 21.94 7.75 -21.90
N GLN A 153 21.42 8.85 -22.48
CA GLN A 153 22.04 10.17 -22.48
C GLN A 153 21.57 11.03 -21.29
N TYR A 154 20.88 10.42 -20.33
CA TYR A 154 20.38 11.05 -19.11
C TYR A 154 19.23 12.04 -19.33
N LYS A 155 18.59 12.01 -20.50
CA LYS A 155 17.42 12.85 -20.79
C LYS A 155 16.17 12.18 -20.23
N GLU A 156 15.40 12.93 -19.44
CA GLU A 156 14.09 12.47 -18.96
C GLU A 156 13.13 12.24 -20.14
N LEU A 157 12.60 11.02 -20.23
CA LEU A 157 11.62 10.63 -21.23
C LEU A 157 10.20 10.87 -20.72
N PHE A 158 9.91 10.37 -19.51
CA PHE A 158 8.62 10.53 -18.85
C PHE A 158 8.72 10.19 -17.36
N ARG A 159 7.64 10.48 -16.63
CA ARG A 159 7.43 10.07 -15.23
C ARG A 159 6.13 9.27 -15.09
N ILE A 160 6.13 8.33 -14.15
CA ILE A 160 4.91 7.62 -13.73
C ILE A 160 4.69 7.79 -12.22
N PRO A 161 3.45 7.78 -11.73
CA PRO A 161 3.20 7.75 -10.29
C PRO A 161 3.78 6.48 -9.65
N ASP A 162 4.14 6.53 -8.37
CA ASP A 162 4.55 5.34 -7.62
C ASP A 162 3.41 4.30 -7.57
N GLY A 163 3.73 3.05 -7.93
CA GLY A 163 2.74 1.99 -8.18
C GLY A 163 2.21 1.96 -9.62
N GLY A 164 2.64 2.87 -10.48
CA GLY A 164 2.34 2.87 -11.91
C GLY A 164 2.98 1.68 -12.65
N LYS A 165 2.70 1.56 -13.95
CA LYS A 165 3.23 0.49 -14.80
C LYS A 165 3.92 1.07 -16.02
N VAL A 166 4.99 0.41 -16.45
CA VAL A 166 5.61 0.62 -17.76
C VAL A 166 5.35 -0.58 -18.66
N ILE A 167 5.25 -0.32 -19.96
CA ILE A 167 5.22 -1.34 -21.00
C ILE A 167 6.59 -1.37 -21.63
N VAL A 168 7.28 -2.50 -21.56
CA VAL A 168 8.55 -2.73 -22.25
C VAL A 168 8.26 -3.52 -23.51
N THR A 169 8.67 -3.00 -24.66
CA THR A 169 8.62 -3.68 -25.96
C THR A 169 10.00 -4.20 -26.31
N THR A 170 10.15 -5.51 -26.47
CA THR A 170 11.43 -6.13 -26.84
C THR A 170 11.76 -5.86 -28.31
N SER A 171 13.00 -6.16 -28.71
CA SER A 171 13.45 -6.05 -30.12
C SER A 171 12.67 -6.96 -31.08
N TRP A 172 12.02 -8.01 -30.57
CA TRP A 172 11.13 -8.89 -31.34
C TRP A 172 9.67 -8.43 -31.33
N GLY A 173 9.36 -7.26 -30.76
CA GLY A 173 8.02 -6.69 -30.69
C GLY A 173 7.14 -7.23 -29.56
N GLU A 174 7.65 -8.10 -28.69
CA GLU A 174 6.90 -8.60 -27.53
C GLU A 174 6.72 -7.49 -26.50
N LYS A 175 5.47 -7.22 -26.10
CA LYS A 175 5.15 -6.24 -25.06
C LYS A 175 4.95 -6.92 -23.70
N ARG A 176 5.59 -6.40 -22.66
CA ARG A 176 5.43 -6.83 -21.27
C ARG A 176 5.16 -5.66 -20.36
N GLU A 177 4.23 -5.85 -19.42
CA GLU A 177 3.89 -4.85 -18.42
C GLU A 177 4.67 -5.11 -17.12
N TYR A 178 5.28 -4.06 -16.57
CA TYR A 178 5.99 -4.11 -15.31
C TYR A 178 5.45 -3.06 -14.33
N PRO A 179 4.99 -3.45 -13.14
CA PRO A 179 4.70 -2.49 -12.08
C PRO A 179 6.00 -1.87 -11.58
N CYS A 180 5.95 -0.60 -11.19
CA CYS A 180 7.11 0.13 -10.73
C CYS A 180 6.87 0.74 -9.35
N ARG A 181 7.90 0.66 -8.50
CA ARG A 181 7.89 1.29 -7.18
C ARG A 181 9.06 2.25 -7.01
N PHE A 182 8.76 3.41 -6.45
CA PHE A 182 9.75 4.44 -6.14
C PHE A 182 10.61 3.99 -4.97
N ILE A 183 11.93 4.07 -5.09
CA ILE A 183 12.86 3.80 -3.98
C ILE A 183 13.50 5.12 -3.55
N ASP A 184 14.15 5.80 -4.49
CA ASP A 184 14.69 7.14 -4.35
C ASP A 184 14.78 7.83 -5.74
N GLU A 185 15.48 8.97 -5.83
CA GLU A 185 15.58 9.77 -7.06
C GLU A 185 16.35 9.06 -8.20
N TYR A 186 17.14 8.05 -7.88
CA TYR A 186 18.00 7.34 -8.82
C TYR A 186 17.73 5.83 -8.89
N HIS A 187 16.96 5.29 -7.96
CA HIS A 187 16.59 3.87 -7.91
C HIS A 187 15.09 3.67 -8.01
N THR A 188 14.72 2.66 -8.80
CA THR A 188 13.34 2.22 -8.96
C THR A 188 13.29 0.71 -8.97
N GLU A 189 12.19 0.15 -8.49
CA GLU A 189 11.84 -1.23 -8.78
C GLU A 189 11.03 -1.28 -10.07
N VAL A 190 11.37 -2.22 -10.94
CA VAL A 190 10.63 -2.53 -12.17
C VAL A 190 10.34 -4.03 -12.15
N GLY A 191 9.07 -4.40 -11.96
CA GLY A 191 8.67 -5.76 -11.61
C GLY A 191 9.19 -6.12 -10.22
N SER A 192 10.03 -7.15 -10.16
CA SER A 192 10.65 -7.63 -8.92
C SER A 192 12.13 -7.25 -8.81
N ASN A 193 12.64 -6.42 -9.72
CA ASN A 193 14.06 -6.08 -9.79
C ASN A 193 14.28 -4.61 -9.44
N LEU A 194 15.29 -4.35 -8.60
CA LEU A 194 15.80 -3.02 -8.34
C LEU A 194 16.76 -2.60 -9.45
N TYR A 195 16.62 -1.37 -9.94
CA TYR A 195 17.52 -0.78 -10.92
C TYR A 195 17.93 0.63 -10.51
N HIS A 196 19.18 0.98 -10.81
CA HIS A 196 19.53 2.37 -11.03
C HIS A 196 18.92 2.84 -12.37
N ILE A 197 18.40 4.06 -12.44
CA ILE A 197 17.71 4.57 -13.64
C ILE A 197 18.58 4.49 -14.92
N CYS A 198 19.88 4.73 -14.83
CA CYS A 198 20.81 4.58 -15.95
C CYS A 198 21.00 3.10 -16.34
N GLU A 199 21.14 2.21 -15.36
CA GLU A 199 21.32 0.78 -15.61
C GLU A 199 20.10 0.23 -16.37
N PHE A 200 18.90 0.63 -15.96
CA PHE A 200 17.68 0.28 -16.68
C PHE A 200 17.72 0.79 -18.13
N ALA A 201 18.02 2.07 -18.33
CA ALA A 201 18.08 2.69 -19.66
C ALA A 201 19.10 2.01 -20.59
N GLU A 202 20.32 1.79 -20.12
CA GLU A 202 21.41 1.13 -20.85
C GLU A 202 21.04 -0.32 -21.19
N ARG A 203 20.43 -1.04 -20.26
CA ARG A 203 19.98 -2.42 -20.48
C ARG A 203 18.88 -2.49 -21.53
N MET A 204 17.93 -1.56 -21.53
CA MET A 204 16.89 -1.50 -22.56
C MET A 204 17.50 -1.22 -23.94
N GLN A 205 18.40 -0.24 -24.05
CA GLN A 205 19.09 0.07 -25.31
C GLN A 205 19.90 -1.13 -25.82
N LYS A 206 20.69 -1.79 -24.96
CA LYS A 206 21.52 -2.94 -25.33
C LYS A 206 20.71 -4.11 -25.88
N ASN A 207 19.50 -4.31 -25.37
CA ASN A 207 18.60 -5.37 -25.82
C ASN A 207 17.75 -4.97 -27.03
N GLY A 208 17.86 -3.72 -27.51
CA GLY A 208 16.99 -3.16 -28.54
C GLY A 208 15.53 -3.02 -28.08
N ALA A 209 15.32 -2.89 -26.77
CA ALA A 209 14.01 -2.73 -26.17
C ALA A 209 13.67 -1.24 -25.97
N THR A 210 12.40 -0.90 -26.11
CA THR A 210 11.84 0.42 -25.79
C THR A 210 10.85 0.29 -24.66
N TYR A 211 10.53 1.41 -24.00
CA TYR A 211 9.57 1.39 -22.92
C TYR A 211 8.74 2.67 -22.87
N GLU A 212 7.48 2.54 -22.49
CA GLU A 212 6.47 3.61 -22.48
C GLU A 212 5.60 3.50 -21.21
N PRO A 213 5.04 4.61 -20.71
CA PRO A 213 4.13 4.55 -19.56
C PRO A 213 2.82 3.87 -19.96
N LYS A 214 2.31 2.96 -19.14
CA LYS A 214 0.95 2.44 -19.33
C LYS A 214 -0.05 3.51 -18.87
N PRO A 215 -0.98 3.96 -19.73
CA PRO A 215 -2.04 4.87 -19.29
C PRO A 215 -2.83 4.24 -18.15
N ALA A 216 -3.14 5.03 -17.12
CA ALA A 216 -3.99 4.55 -16.03
C ALA A 216 -5.36 4.11 -16.59
N GLU A 217 -5.79 2.88 -16.27
CA GLU A 217 -7.14 2.43 -16.61
C GLU A 217 -8.13 3.32 -15.83
N GLN A 218 -8.84 4.21 -16.53
CA GLN A 218 -9.94 4.99 -15.95
C GLN A 218 -11.03 3.99 -15.50
N THR A 219 -11.26 3.90 -14.19
CA THR A 219 -12.44 3.21 -13.67
C THR A 219 -13.68 3.94 -14.21
N PRO A 220 -14.62 3.26 -14.91
CA PRO A 220 -15.81 3.93 -15.42
C PRO A 220 -16.64 4.45 -14.24
N GLN A 221 -16.75 5.77 -14.14
CA GLN A 221 -17.74 6.43 -13.29
C GLN A 221 -19.13 5.98 -13.75
N LYS A 222 -19.80 5.14 -12.95
CA LYS A 222 -21.20 4.81 -13.20
C LYS A 222 -22.02 6.07 -12.94
N THR A 223 -22.58 6.64 -14.01
CA THR A 223 -23.59 7.69 -13.97
C THR A 223 -24.75 7.24 -13.08
N PRO A 224 -25.27 8.08 -12.15
CA PRO A 224 -26.42 7.72 -11.35
C PRO A 224 -27.63 7.50 -12.26
N LYS A 225 -28.17 6.27 -12.29
CA LYS A 225 -29.49 6.04 -12.87
C LYS A 225 -30.53 6.68 -11.95
N HIS A 226 -31.15 7.76 -12.43
CA HIS A 226 -32.38 8.30 -11.86
C HIS A 226 -33.39 7.15 -11.69
N LYS A 227 -33.87 6.95 -10.46
CA LYS A 227 -35.06 6.15 -10.19
C LYS A 227 -36.26 7.01 -10.57
N ASP A 228 -36.88 6.73 -11.71
CA ASP A 228 -38.25 7.15 -11.94
C ASP A 228 -39.14 6.30 -11.04
N LEU A 229 -39.68 6.94 -9.99
CA LEU A 229 -40.87 6.48 -9.31
C LEU A 229 -42.05 6.79 -10.21
N GLU A 230 -42.72 5.77 -10.71
CA GLU A 230 -44.13 5.88 -11.07
C GLU A 230 -44.99 5.03 -10.15
N ARG A 231 -46.18 5.58 -9.92
CA ARG A 231 -47.17 5.32 -8.88
C ARG A 231 -47.87 3.98 -8.98
#